data_AF-A0A359F2V5-F1
#
_entry.id   AF-A0A359F2V5-F1
#
_cell.length_a   1.000
_cell.length_b   1.000
_cell.length_c   1.000
_cell.angle_alpha   90.00
_cell.angle_beta   90.00
_cell.angle_gamma   90.00
#
_symmetry.space_group_name_H-M   'P 1'
#
loop_
_entity.id
_entity.type
_entity.pdbx_description
1 polymer ?
#
loop_
_entity_poly.entity_id
_entity_poly.type
_entity_poly.pdbx_seq_one_letter_code
_entity_poly.pdbx_strand_id
1 'polypeptide(L)'
;MTDEAKCPVLRHDHSARGSQANQHWWPNQLNLNILHQGSPKSDPMGDDFDYAAAFATLDLAALKADLTALMTDSKEWWPADYGHYGPFFIRMAWHSAGTYRTHDGRGGGASGTQRFAPLNSWPDNGNL
;
A
#
# COMPACT_ATOMS: atom_id res chain seq x y z
N MET A 1 25.17 13.95 -10.28
CA MET A 1 23.80 13.49 -10.58
C MET A 1 23.91 12.00 -10.88
N THR A 2 23.65 11.16 -9.88
CA THR A 2 23.78 9.70 -10.02
C THR A 2 22.64 9.17 -10.91
N ASP A 3 22.98 8.29 -11.83
CA ASP A 3 22.08 7.65 -12.81
C ASP A 3 21.05 6.69 -12.19
N GLU A 4 21.00 6.56 -10.86
CA GLU A 4 20.34 5.45 -10.15
C GLU A 4 18.81 5.37 -10.30
N ALA A 5 18.13 6.42 -10.76
CA ALA A 5 16.66 6.46 -10.85
C ALA A 5 16.11 6.60 -12.29
N LYS A 6 16.94 6.44 -13.33
CA LYS A 6 16.49 6.56 -14.72
C LYS A 6 16.14 5.19 -15.32
N CYS A 7 15.00 5.11 -16.01
CA CYS A 7 14.62 3.89 -16.73
C CYS A 7 15.59 3.65 -17.92
N PRO A 8 16.30 2.51 -17.99
CA PRO A 8 17.38 2.29 -18.97
C PRO A 8 16.90 2.10 -20.42
N VAL A 9 15.65 1.64 -20.62
CA VAL A 9 15.04 1.47 -21.95
C VAL A 9 14.45 2.77 -22.46
N LEU A 10 14.01 3.63 -21.54
CA LEU A 10 13.46 4.93 -21.82
C LEU A 10 14.55 5.97 -21.62
N ARG A 11 15.44 6.06 -22.61
CA ARG A 11 16.38 7.20 -22.76
C ARG A 11 15.65 8.56 -22.89
N HIS A 12 14.31 8.55 -22.92
CA HIS A 12 13.41 9.68 -22.76
C HIS A 12 12.36 9.37 -21.69
N ASP A 13 12.24 10.25 -20.69
CA ASP A 13 11.35 10.11 -19.53
C ASP A 13 9.87 9.89 -19.91
N HIS A 14 9.21 8.98 -19.18
CA HIS A 14 7.79 8.64 -19.34
C HIS A 14 6.86 9.87 -19.35
N SER A 15 5.86 9.85 -20.23
CA SER A 15 4.75 10.81 -20.30
C SER A 15 3.77 10.80 -19.11
N ALA A 16 4.12 10.18 -17.98
CA ALA A 16 3.38 10.32 -16.70
C ALA A 16 4.19 10.99 -15.58
N ARG A 17 5.51 11.16 -15.77
CA ARG A 17 6.40 12.05 -15.01
C ARG A 17 7.45 12.55 -15.99
N GLY A 18 7.03 13.39 -16.94
CA GLY A 18 7.88 13.77 -18.06
C GLY A 18 9.16 14.48 -17.59
N SER A 19 10.21 14.35 -18.41
CA SER A 19 11.38 15.25 -18.45
C SER A 19 10.99 16.73 -18.58
N GLN A 20 9.72 16.99 -18.91
CA GLN A 20 9.11 18.31 -19.05
C GLN A 20 8.23 18.72 -17.85
N ALA A 21 8.12 17.90 -16.80
CA ALA A 21 7.36 18.26 -15.62
C ALA A 21 8.03 19.47 -14.94
N ASN A 22 7.24 20.42 -14.42
CA ASN A 22 7.77 21.64 -13.79
C ASN A 22 8.80 21.34 -12.69
N GLN A 23 8.68 20.20 -12.00
CA GLN A 23 9.63 19.78 -10.95
C GLN A 23 11.03 19.45 -11.50
N HIS A 24 11.16 19.12 -12.79
CA HIS A 24 12.47 18.92 -13.42
C HIS A 24 13.22 20.26 -13.58
N TRP A 25 12.53 21.29 -14.07
CA TRP A 25 13.10 22.61 -14.31
C TRP A 25 13.22 23.46 -13.05
N TRP A 26 12.24 23.35 -12.15
CA TRP A 26 12.17 24.07 -10.88
C TRP A 26 12.04 23.09 -9.70
N PRO A 27 13.12 22.36 -9.35
CA PRO A 27 13.06 21.31 -8.32
C PRO A 27 12.70 21.82 -6.92
N ASN A 28 12.93 23.10 -6.65
CA ASN A 28 12.63 23.74 -5.36
C ASN A 28 11.31 24.55 -5.38
N GLN A 29 10.51 24.46 -6.44
CA GLN A 29 9.20 25.12 -6.49
C GLN A 29 8.25 24.48 -5.45
N LEU A 30 7.40 25.31 -4.84
CA LEU A 30 6.37 24.84 -3.91
C LEU A 30 5.48 23.78 -4.57
N ASN A 31 5.39 22.60 -3.93
CA ASN A 31 4.62 21.47 -4.42
C ASN A 31 3.21 21.44 -3.78
N LEU A 32 2.18 21.66 -4.60
CA LEU A 32 0.78 21.64 -4.19
C LEU A 32 0.10 20.26 -4.33
N ASN A 33 0.85 19.23 -4.76
CA ASN A 33 0.29 17.91 -5.04
C ASN A 33 -0.31 17.21 -3.82
N ILE A 34 0.20 17.51 -2.63
CA ILE A 34 -0.29 16.91 -1.38
C ILE A 34 -1.72 17.36 -1.04
N LEU A 35 -2.17 18.52 -1.52
CA LEU A 35 -3.46 19.10 -1.17
C LEU A 35 -4.65 18.48 -1.94
N HIS A 36 -4.38 17.64 -2.93
CA HIS A 36 -5.42 17.01 -3.76
C HIS A 36 -5.25 15.48 -3.87
N GLN A 37 -4.52 14.88 -2.93
CA GLN A 37 -4.45 13.42 -2.80
C GLN A 37 -5.79 12.87 -2.29
N GLY A 38 -6.14 11.63 -2.67
CA GLY A 38 -7.35 10.97 -2.20
C GLY A 38 -8.65 11.66 -2.65
N SER A 39 -8.67 12.24 -3.85
CA SER A 39 -9.88 12.87 -4.39
C SER A 39 -11.03 11.87 -4.50
N PRO A 40 -12.28 12.23 -4.16
CA PRO A 40 -13.46 11.37 -4.33
C PRO A 40 -13.63 10.87 -5.77
N LYS A 41 -13.16 11.65 -6.76
CA LYS A 41 -13.18 11.26 -8.18
C LYS A 41 -12.34 10.01 -8.49
N SER A 42 -11.40 9.66 -7.62
CA SER A 42 -10.57 8.45 -7.73
C SER A 42 -11.09 7.28 -6.89
N ASP A 43 -12.13 7.50 -6.09
CA ASP A 43 -12.73 6.48 -5.24
C ASP A 43 -13.77 5.68 -6.03
N PRO A 44 -13.60 4.35 -6.19
CA PRO A 44 -14.58 3.51 -6.87
C PRO A 44 -15.85 3.25 -6.05
N MET A 45 -15.88 3.57 -4.76
CA MET A 45 -17.01 3.26 -3.86
C MET A 45 -18.20 4.22 -4.03
N GLY A 46 -17.96 5.41 -4.60
CA GLY A 46 -18.97 6.45 -4.80
C GLY A 46 -19.20 7.33 -3.57
N ASP A 47 -19.78 8.50 -3.80
CA ASP A 47 -19.91 9.57 -2.78
C ASP A 47 -20.84 9.19 -1.60
N ASP A 48 -21.76 8.25 -1.80
CA ASP A 48 -22.76 7.84 -0.81
C ASP A 48 -22.31 6.66 0.07
N PHE A 49 -21.10 6.12 -0.13
CA PHE A 49 -20.65 4.93 0.59
C PHE A 49 -20.19 5.24 2.02
N ASP A 50 -20.84 4.63 3.01
CA ASP A 50 -20.47 4.69 4.43
C ASP A 50 -19.82 3.37 4.88
N TYR A 51 -18.49 3.39 5.02
CA TYR A 51 -17.72 2.24 5.48
C TYR A 51 -18.04 1.84 6.93
N ALA A 52 -18.34 2.80 7.81
CA ALA A 52 -18.63 2.50 9.21
C ALA A 52 -19.97 1.77 9.34
N ALA A 53 -21.00 2.22 8.61
CA ALA A 53 -22.28 1.55 8.53
C ALA A 53 -22.15 0.15 7.89
N ALA A 54 -21.42 0.03 6.78
CA ALA A 54 -21.19 -1.25 6.12
C ALA A 54 -20.45 -2.24 7.04
N PHE A 55 -19.38 -1.79 7.72
CA PHE A 55 -18.62 -2.62 8.65
C PHE A 55 -19.45 -3.06 9.86
N ALA A 56 -20.36 -2.21 10.36
CA ALA A 56 -21.24 -2.56 11.48
C ALA A 56 -22.20 -3.72 11.14
N THR A 57 -22.52 -3.92 9.86
CA THR A 57 -23.36 -5.04 9.40
C THR A 57 -22.60 -6.33 9.10
N LEU A 58 -21.26 -6.30 9.16
CA LEU A 58 -20.42 -7.42 8.82
C LEU A 58 -20.51 -8.54 9.86
N ASP A 59 -20.65 -9.79 9.41
CA ASP A 59 -20.52 -10.95 10.29
C ASP A 59 -19.05 -11.17 10.66
N LEU A 60 -18.64 -10.57 11.79
CA LEU A 60 -17.28 -10.70 12.30
C LEU A 60 -16.93 -12.11 12.78
N ALA A 61 -17.92 -12.93 13.15
CA ALA A 61 -17.68 -14.29 13.58
C ALA A 61 -17.36 -15.17 12.37
N ALA A 62 -18.15 -15.06 11.30
CA ALA A 62 -17.89 -15.74 10.04
C ALA A 62 -16.53 -15.32 9.45
N LEU A 63 -16.24 -14.02 9.38
CA LEU A 63 -14.95 -13.53 8.87
C LEU A 63 -13.75 -14.10 9.64
N LYS A 64 -13.82 -14.15 10.97
CA LYS A 64 -12.75 -14.72 11.79
C LYS A 64 -12.59 -16.21 11.55
N ALA A 65 -13.71 -16.95 11.43
CA ALA A 65 -13.69 -18.37 11.13
C ALA A 65 -13.04 -18.65 9.76
N ASP A 66 -13.40 -17.87 8.73
CA ASP A 66 -12.83 -17.98 7.40
C ASP A 66 -11.32 -17.69 7.39
N LEU A 67 -10.88 -16.65 8.12
CA LEU A 67 -9.45 -16.33 8.27
C LEU A 67 -8.69 -17.44 9.02
N THR A 68 -9.28 -18.04 10.04
CA THR A 68 -8.67 -19.19 10.75
C THR A 68 -8.56 -20.41 9.84
N ALA A 69 -9.58 -20.70 9.03
CA ALA A 69 -9.52 -21.80 8.06
C ALA A 69 -8.44 -21.56 7.00
N LEU A 70 -8.35 -20.34 6.47
CA LEU A 70 -7.34 -19.93 5.48
C LEU A 70 -5.92 -20.16 5.98
N MET A 71 -5.66 -19.97 7.29
CA MET A 71 -4.31 -20.12 7.84
C MET A 71 -3.72 -21.51 7.59
N THR A 72 -4.52 -22.57 7.45
CA THR A 72 -4.03 -23.94 7.16
C THR A 72 -4.35 -24.43 5.75
N ASP A 73 -5.01 -23.61 4.93
CA ASP A 73 -5.40 -23.93 3.56
C ASP A 73 -4.26 -23.55 2.58
N SER A 74 -3.18 -24.33 2.63
CA SER A 74 -1.95 -24.11 1.86
C SER A 74 -2.20 -24.09 0.34
N LYS A 75 -1.59 -23.13 -0.35
CA LYS A 75 -1.69 -22.94 -1.81
C LYS A 75 -0.42 -23.38 -2.50
N GLU A 76 -0.55 -24.10 -3.62
CA GLU A 76 0.60 -24.64 -4.37
C GLU A 76 1.56 -23.56 -4.88
N TRP A 77 1.03 -22.38 -5.23
CA TRP A 77 1.84 -21.26 -5.73
C TRP A 77 2.56 -20.48 -4.61
N TRP A 78 2.18 -20.67 -3.35
CA TRP A 78 2.87 -20.11 -2.19
C TRP A 78 2.65 -21.00 -0.96
N PRO A 79 3.34 -22.16 -0.86
CA PRO A 79 3.05 -23.14 0.18
C PRO A 79 3.25 -22.60 1.60
N ALA A 80 2.38 -22.99 2.53
CA ALA A 80 2.46 -22.57 3.90
C ALA A 80 3.62 -23.26 4.64
N ASP A 81 4.52 -22.48 5.24
CA ASP A 81 5.56 -23.01 6.13
C ASP A 81 4.90 -23.78 7.29
N TYR A 82 5.38 -25.00 7.55
CA TYR A 82 4.82 -25.90 8.57
C TYR A 82 3.31 -26.20 8.39
N GLY A 83 2.77 -25.99 7.19
CA GLY A 83 1.34 -26.13 6.92
C GLY A 83 0.47 -25.02 7.52
N HIS A 84 1.05 -23.88 7.90
CA HIS A 84 0.31 -22.79 8.55
C HIS A 84 0.84 -21.37 8.22
N TYR A 85 0.03 -20.51 7.59
CA TYR A 85 0.38 -19.12 7.24
C TYR A 85 0.45 -18.13 8.41
N GLY A 86 0.04 -18.54 9.61
CA GLY A 86 0.02 -17.70 10.81
C GLY A 86 1.27 -16.82 11.00
N PRO A 87 2.51 -17.37 11.03
CA PRO A 87 3.72 -16.56 11.17
C PRO A 87 3.87 -15.49 10.07
N PHE A 88 3.51 -15.84 8.83
CA PHE A 88 3.52 -14.92 7.70
C PHE A 88 2.49 -13.79 7.85
N PHE A 89 1.24 -14.10 8.23
CA PHE A 89 0.21 -13.09 8.46
C PHE A 89 0.51 -12.17 9.66
N ILE A 90 1.15 -12.70 10.71
CA ILE A 90 1.64 -11.87 11.84
C ILE A 90 2.67 -10.86 11.33
N ARG A 91 3.65 -11.30 10.54
CA ARG A 91 4.64 -10.38 9.92
C ARG A 91 3.95 -9.33 9.06
N MET A 92 3.00 -9.73 8.21
CA MET A 92 2.25 -8.78 7.36
C MET A 92 1.58 -7.67 8.19
N ALA A 93 0.85 -8.05 9.23
CA ALA A 93 0.18 -7.09 10.11
C ALA A 93 1.17 -6.19 10.86
N TRP A 94 2.28 -6.77 11.36
CA TRP A 94 3.37 -6.02 11.99
C TRP A 94 3.98 -4.97 11.04
N HIS A 95 4.33 -5.35 9.81
CA HIS A 95 4.91 -4.43 8.83
C HIS A 95 3.94 -3.34 8.38
N SER A 96 2.65 -3.65 8.29
CA SER A 96 1.61 -2.66 7.99
C SER A 96 1.57 -1.56 9.06
N ALA A 97 1.54 -1.95 10.35
CA ALA A 97 1.52 -1.01 11.47
C ALA A 97 2.88 -0.35 11.76
N GLY A 98 3.99 -1.05 11.50
CA GLY A 98 5.34 -0.67 11.91
C GLY A 98 5.94 0.54 11.22
N THR A 99 5.28 1.08 10.18
CA THR A 99 5.72 2.31 9.50
C THR A 99 5.38 3.59 10.27
N TYR A 100 4.61 3.49 11.36
CA TYR A 100 4.15 4.61 12.16
C TYR A 100 5.29 5.40 12.82
N ARG A 101 5.19 6.73 12.81
CA ARG A 101 6.13 7.63 13.48
C ARG A 101 5.38 8.65 14.34
N THR A 102 5.79 8.79 15.60
CA THR A 102 5.13 9.68 16.57
C THR A 102 5.31 11.17 16.30
N HIS A 103 6.40 11.56 15.62
CA HIS A 103 6.74 12.97 15.39
C HIS A 103 5.71 13.71 14.52
N ASP A 104 5.20 13.07 13.48
CA ASP A 104 4.25 13.69 12.54
C ASP A 104 2.98 12.87 12.31
N GLY A 105 2.81 11.75 13.04
CA GLY A 105 1.66 10.88 13.00
C GLY A 105 1.47 10.11 11.68
N ARG A 106 2.43 10.18 10.74
CA ARG A 106 2.33 9.49 9.45
C ARG A 106 2.77 8.03 9.56
N GLY A 107 2.37 7.25 8.56
CA GLY A 107 2.57 5.81 8.52
C GLY A 107 1.52 5.07 9.36
N GLY A 108 1.78 3.80 9.64
CA GLY A 108 0.84 2.90 10.31
C GLY A 108 -0.10 2.17 9.35
N GLY A 109 -0.98 1.34 9.92
CA GLY A 109 -1.83 0.42 9.16
C GLY A 109 -3.21 0.96 8.79
N ALA A 110 -3.60 2.14 9.28
CA ALA A 110 -4.99 2.62 9.19
C ALA A 110 -5.48 2.89 7.75
N SER A 111 -4.58 3.32 6.86
CA SER A 111 -4.89 3.62 5.45
C SER A 111 -4.61 2.46 4.49
N GLY A 112 -4.16 1.30 4.99
CA GLY A 112 -3.84 0.14 4.16
C GLY A 112 -2.77 0.41 3.09
N THR A 113 -1.86 1.37 3.33
CA THR A 113 -0.90 1.85 2.32
C THR A 113 0.18 0.83 1.97
N GLN A 114 0.31 -0.27 2.72
CA GLN A 114 1.20 -1.38 2.39
C GLN A 114 0.92 -1.96 1.00
N ARG A 115 -0.33 -1.88 0.50
CA ARG A 115 -0.71 -2.34 -0.85
C ARG A 115 -0.26 -1.43 -1.99
N PHE A 116 0.29 -0.25 -1.70
CA PHE A 116 0.68 0.75 -2.69
C PHE A 116 2.18 1.03 -2.65
N ALA A 117 2.69 1.62 -3.73
CA ALA A 117 4.05 2.15 -3.74
C ALA A 117 4.20 3.30 -2.70
N PRO A 118 5.36 3.43 -2.05
CA PRO A 118 6.54 2.59 -2.23
C PRO A 118 6.54 1.33 -1.35
N LEU A 119 5.61 1.22 -0.39
CA LEU A 119 5.65 0.20 0.67
C LEU A 119 5.52 -1.22 0.13
N ASN A 120 4.70 -1.44 -0.90
CA ASN A 120 4.54 -2.75 -1.56
C ASN A 120 5.82 -3.27 -2.26
N SER A 121 6.89 -2.48 -2.30
CA SER A 121 8.17 -2.83 -2.93
C SER A 121 9.37 -2.46 -2.08
N TRP A 122 9.16 -2.11 -0.81
CA TRP A 122 10.27 -1.94 0.12
C TRP A 122 10.96 -3.28 0.34
N PRO A 123 12.30 -3.34 0.41
CA PRO A 123 13.03 -4.59 0.61
C PRO A 123 12.55 -5.38 1.84
N ASP A 124 12.21 -4.66 2.91
CA ASP A 124 11.75 -5.26 4.17
C ASP A 124 10.33 -5.86 4.07
N ASN A 125 9.55 -5.45 3.06
CA ASN A 125 8.25 -6.02 2.73
C ASN A 125 8.34 -7.12 1.66
N GLY A 126 9.55 -7.67 1.41
CA GLY A 126 9.71 -8.78 0.49
C GLY A 126 8.72 -9.91 0.77
N ASN A 127 8.05 -10.37 -0.29
CA ASN A 127 7.00 -11.39 -0.30
C ASN A 127 5.70 -11.07 0.45
N LEU A 128 5.53 -9.85 0.99
CA LEU A 128 4.23 -9.36 1.49
C LEU A 128 3.47 -8.67 0.36
#